data_AF-W4FEK9-F1
#
_entry.id   AF-W4FEK9-F1
#
_cell.length_a   1.000
_cell.length_b   1.000
_cell.length_c   1.000
_cell.angle_alpha   90.00
_cell.angle_beta   90.00
_cell.angle_gamma   90.00
#
_symmetry.space_group_name_H-M   'P 1'
#
loop_
_entity.id
_entity.type
_entity.pdbx_description
1 polymer ?
#
loop_
_entity_poly.entity_id
_entity_poly.type
_entity_poly.pdbx_seq_one_letter_code
_entity_poly.pdbx_strand_id
1 'polypeptide(L)'
;MGREAKKAKAKQSRAKQAASSKKKAGRGSSGTGIDVHAVRAQLATRGYQLVTIESDGNCLFRALSDQLHGDQSHFAAVRQRIVAHIKTHQDELEPFMEDEEKFDHYCKRMADDGVWGGNLELFVAAQVWQHHIVVHQVDGNCTTIDCGDAQAETFHVCYYNDEHYDSIRSIDDDLTGAPTQIRHDTAGSGKICVEDNASNTTSAKDTANRDIERVPHTPELQLVQLWAKLNCDENRVRRKLAKRIVKTNKRK
;
A
#
# COMPACT_ATOMS: atom_id res chain seq x y z
N MET A 1 33.52 29.56 35.17
CA MET A 1 32.43 30.27 34.46
C MET A 1 31.68 29.31 33.52
N GLY A 2 30.93 28.31 34.04
CA GLY A 2 30.54 27.14 33.21
C GLY A 2 29.15 26.54 33.44
N ARG A 3 28.23 27.22 34.15
CA ARG A 3 26.90 26.66 34.46
C ARG A 3 25.70 27.54 34.10
N GLU A 4 25.89 28.81 33.74
CA GLU A 4 24.77 29.71 33.42
C GLU A 4 24.45 29.78 31.91
N ALA A 5 25.41 29.54 31.02
CA ALA A 5 25.18 29.57 29.57
C ALA A 5 24.38 28.36 29.02
N LYS A 6 24.31 27.24 29.76
CA LYS A 6 23.56 26.04 29.34
C LYS A 6 22.06 26.09 29.69
N LYS A 7 21.64 26.94 30.66
CA LYS A 7 20.22 27.11 31.03
C LYS A 7 19.46 28.10 30.13
N ALA A 8 20.14 29.03 29.47
CA ALA A 8 19.50 30.01 28.59
C ALA A 8 19.07 29.42 27.22
N LYS A 9 19.84 28.48 26.65
CA LYS A 9 19.51 27.84 25.36
C LYS A 9 18.36 26.82 25.45
N ALA A 10 18.19 26.17 26.60
CA ALA A 10 17.08 25.23 26.83
C ALA A 10 15.71 25.92 27.04
N LYS A 11 15.71 27.22 27.40
CA LYS A 11 14.48 27.99 27.62
C LYS A 11 13.94 28.63 26.33
N GLN A 12 14.81 28.87 25.33
CA GLN A 12 14.42 29.41 24.02
C GLN A 12 13.91 28.35 23.03
N SER A 13 14.29 27.07 23.16
CA SER A 13 13.74 25.98 22.32
C SER A 13 12.31 25.59 22.72
N ARG A 14 12.02 25.59 24.04
CA ARG A 14 10.70 25.24 24.58
C ARG A 14 9.62 26.28 24.27
N ALA A 15 9.99 27.55 24.10
CA ALA A 15 9.06 28.63 23.73
C ALA A 15 8.74 28.66 22.23
N LYS A 16 9.62 28.14 21.35
CA LYS A 16 9.36 28.05 19.90
C LYS A 16 8.54 26.82 19.51
N GLN A 17 8.63 25.72 20.26
CA GLN A 17 7.75 24.55 20.07
C GLN A 17 6.33 24.78 20.62
N ALA A 18 6.15 25.52 21.72
CA ALA A 18 4.81 25.87 22.22
C ALA A 18 4.03 26.86 21.33
N ALA A 19 4.71 27.56 20.40
CA ALA A 19 4.09 28.48 19.46
C ALA A 19 3.63 27.81 18.15
N SER A 20 4.19 26.65 17.77
CA SER A 20 3.67 25.87 16.63
C SER A 20 2.51 24.95 17.05
N SER A 21 2.48 24.49 18.31
CA SER A 21 1.40 23.64 18.85
C SER A 21 0.06 24.38 19.11
N LYS A 22 -0.02 25.70 18.89
CA LYS A 22 -1.25 26.50 19.11
C LYS A 22 -1.93 27.01 17.83
N LYS A 23 -1.52 26.55 16.64
CA LYS A 23 -2.09 27.00 15.35
C LYS A 23 -2.80 25.92 14.50
N LYS A 24 -3.00 24.71 15.01
CA LYS A 24 -3.80 23.66 14.33
C LYS A 24 -4.91 23.04 15.20
N ALA A 25 -5.25 23.64 16.34
CA ALA A 25 -6.49 23.32 17.06
C ALA A 25 -7.55 24.34 16.63
N GLY A 26 -8.46 23.95 15.75
CA GLY A 26 -9.54 24.81 15.26
C GLY A 26 -9.41 25.20 13.79
N ARG A 27 -9.44 24.21 12.91
CA ARG A 27 -10.03 24.41 11.57
C ARG A 27 -10.88 23.19 11.30
N GLY A 28 -12.18 23.33 11.56
CA GLY A 28 -13.17 22.42 11.00
C GLY A 28 -12.89 22.30 9.50
N SER A 29 -12.80 21.07 9.03
CA SER A 29 -12.51 20.77 7.64
C SER A 29 -13.56 21.43 6.75
N SER A 30 -13.14 22.46 6.04
CA SER A 30 -13.86 23.07 4.93
C SER A 30 -12.87 23.25 3.78
N GLY A 31 -12.35 22.14 3.27
CA GLY A 31 -11.46 22.11 2.10
C GLY A 31 -11.95 21.04 1.14
N THR A 32 -12.56 21.48 0.03
CA THR A 32 -12.91 20.67 -1.16
C THR A 32 -13.22 19.20 -0.83
N GLY A 33 -14.31 18.98 -0.11
CA GLY A 33 -14.70 17.65 0.32
C GLY A 33 -14.83 16.74 -0.88
N ILE A 34 -13.95 15.77 -0.98
CA ILE A 34 -14.17 14.62 -1.86
C ILE A 34 -15.57 14.10 -1.54
N ASP A 35 -16.39 14.00 -2.58
CA ASP A 35 -17.74 13.50 -2.43
C ASP A 35 -17.67 12.01 -2.10
N VAL A 36 -17.78 11.68 -0.81
CA VAL A 36 -17.81 10.30 -0.32
C VAL A 36 -18.93 9.51 -1.01
N HIS A 37 -20.01 10.16 -1.47
CA HIS A 37 -21.03 9.49 -2.27
C HIS A 37 -20.50 9.05 -3.63
N ALA A 38 -19.67 9.85 -4.29
CA ALA A 38 -19.03 9.48 -5.54
C ALA A 38 -18.08 8.29 -5.34
N VAL A 39 -17.29 8.29 -4.26
CA VAL A 39 -16.40 7.16 -3.91
C VAL A 39 -17.20 5.89 -3.64
N ARG A 40 -18.28 5.98 -2.86
CA ARG A 40 -19.19 4.85 -2.61
C ARG A 40 -19.81 4.32 -3.90
N ALA A 41 -20.27 5.19 -4.79
CA ALA A 41 -20.84 4.80 -6.07
C ALA A 41 -19.80 4.05 -6.92
N GLN A 42 -18.57 4.58 -7.01
CA GLN A 42 -17.46 3.94 -7.73
C GLN A 42 -17.15 2.55 -7.15
N LEU A 43 -17.01 2.43 -5.82
CA LEU A 43 -16.76 1.14 -5.16
C LEU A 43 -17.89 0.14 -5.40
N ALA A 44 -19.15 0.58 -5.35
CA ALA A 44 -20.31 -0.26 -5.61
C ALA A 44 -20.29 -0.86 -7.03
N THR A 45 -19.81 -0.11 -8.04
CA THR A 45 -19.68 -0.66 -9.42
C THR A 45 -18.69 -1.82 -9.51
N ARG A 46 -17.77 -1.94 -8.53
CA ARG A 46 -16.78 -3.02 -8.42
C ARG A 46 -17.21 -4.12 -7.46
N GLY A 47 -18.44 -4.06 -6.92
CA GLY A 47 -18.91 -5.00 -5.91
C GLY A 47 -18.31 -4.77 -4.53
N TYR A 48 -17.92 -3.54 -4.22
CA TYR A 48 -17.35 -3.16 -2.92
C TYR A 48 -18.24 -2.16 -2.18
N GLN A 49 -18.13 -2.14 -0.86
CA GLN A 49 -18.73 -1.15 0.01
C GLN A 49 -17.69 -0.48 0.91
N LEU A 50 -17.86 0.82 1.13
CA LEU A 50 -17.00 1.63 1.99
C LEU A 50 -17.47 1.52 3.44
N VAL A 51 -16.57 1.09 4.33
CA VAL A 51 -16.78 1.10 5.78
C VAL A 51 -16.11 2.36 6.34
N THR A 52 -16.94 3.27 6.84
CA THR A 52 -16.47 4.55 7.37
C THR A 52 -15.74 4.36 8.70
N ILE A 53 -14.52 4.88 8.74
CA ILE A 53 -13.59 4.83 9.86
C ILE A 53 -13.63 6.16 10.63
N GLU A 54 -13.36 6.12 11.92
CA GLU A 54 -13.23 7.36 12.70
C GLU A 54 -12.10 8.23 12.14
N SER A 55 -12.43 9.50 11.85
CA SER A 55 -11.49 10.47 11.26
C SER A 55 -10.60 11.11 12.33
N ASP A 56 -9.77 10.26 12.94
CA ASP A 56 -8.72 10.64 13.88
C ASP A 56 -7.34 10.22 13.36
N GLY A 57 -6.30 10.48 14.15
CA GLY A 57 -4.95 10.08 13.78
C GLY A 57 -4.65 8.58 13.86
N ASN A 58 -5.67 7.76 14.15
CA ASN A 58 -5.59 6.31 14.17
C ASN A 58 -6.28 5.68 12.94
N CYS A 59 -6.85 6.47 12.02
CA CYS A 59 -7.66 5.97 10.91
C CYS A 59 -7.02 4.81 10.12
N LEU A 60 -5.73 4.88 9.79
CA LEU A 60 -5.02 3.78 9.13
C LEU A 60 -5.11 2.46 9.94
N PHE A 61 -4.79 2.53 11.23
CA PHE A 61 -4.77 1.36 12.11
C PHE A 61 -6.18 0.85 12.42
N ARG A 62 -7.18 1.74 12.42
CA ARG A 62 -8.60 1.39 12.52
C ARG A 62 -9.11 0.70 11.27
N ALA A 63 -8.71 1.15 10.08
CA ALA A 63 -9.02 0.48 8.82
C ALA A 63 -8.39 -0.92 8.77
N LEU A 64 -7.14 -1.07 9.20
CA LEU A 64 -6.48 -2.37 9.34
C LEU A 64 -7.15 -3.25 10.40
N SER A 65 -7.56 -2.67 11.53
CA SER A 65 -8.33 -3.37 12.57
C SER A 65 -9.64 -3.92 11.98
N ASP A 66 -10.35 -3.12 11.19
CA ASP A 66 -11.59 -3.53 10.54
C ASP A 66 -11.35 -4.70 9.59
N GLN A 67 -10.29 -4.62 8.76
CA GLN A 67 -9.89 -5.68 7.84
C GLN A 67 -9.50 -7.00 8.55
N LEU A 68 -8.93 -6.91 9.75
CA LEU A 68 -8.47 -8.08 10.53
C LEU A 68 -9.55 -8.68 11.42
N HIS A 69 -10.37 -7.84 12.04
CA HIS A 69 -11.22 -8.22 13.17
C HIS A 69 -12.70 -7.99 12.90
N GLY A 70 -13.04 -7.28 11.84
CA GLY A 70 -14.41 -6.88 11.59
C GLY A 70 -14.84 -5.61 12.30
N ASP A 71 -13.94 -4.96 13.06
CA ASP A 71 -14.23 -3.74 13.81
C ASP A 71 -12.99 -2.85 14.00
N GLN A 72 -13.21 -1.59 14.39
CA GLN A 72 -12.14 -0.60 14.56
C GLN A 72 -11.47 -0.61 15.93
N SER A 73 -11.92 -1.44 16.87
CA SER A 73 -11.59 -1.31 18.30
C SER A 73 -10.17 -1.78 18.65
N HIS A 74 -9.53 -2.56 17.78
CA HIS A 74 -8.21 -3.15 18.02
C HIS A 74 -7.06 -2.30 17.45
N PHE A 75 -7.33 -1.08 16.99
CA PHE A 75 -6.34 -0.20 16.34
C PHE A 75 -5.05 0.00 17.14
N ALA A 76 -5.14 0.09 18.48
CA ALA A 76 -3.97 0.25 19.33
C ALA A 76 -3.05 -0.98 19.32
N ALA A 77 -3.64 -2.19 19.32
CA ALA A 77 -2.89 -3.44 19.25
C ALA A 77 -2.26 -3.63 17.86
N VAL A 78 -3.01 -3.29 16.79
CA VAL A 78 -2.52 -3.26 15.41
C VAL A 78 -1.30 -2.34 15.28
N ARG A 79 -1.40 -1.10 15.78
CA ARG A 79 -0.29 -0.14 15.82
C ARG A 79 0.93 -0.69 16.55
N GLN A 80 0.74 -1.23 17.76
CA GLN A 80 1.84 -1.78 18.55
C GLN A 80 2.55 -2.94 17.83
N ARG A 81 1.81 -3.80 17.15
CA ARG A 81 2.38 -4.93 16.41
C ARG A 81 3.20 -4.46 15.21
N ILE A 82 2.71 -3.48 14.44
CA ILE A 82 3.46 -2.86 13.34
C ILE A 82 4.74 -2.21 13.86
N VAL A 83 4.66 -1.38 14.90
CA VAL A 83 5.83 -0.71 15.47
C VAL A 83 6.83 -1.68 16.07
N ALA A 84 6.37 -2.77 16.69
CA ALA A 84 7.25 -3.82 17.18
C ALA A 84 8.02 -4.49 16.03
N HIS A 85 7.36 -4.77 14.91
CA HIS A 85 8.01 -5.31 13.72
C HIS A 85 9.02 -4.33 13.13
N ILE A 86 8.68 -3.03 13.07
CA ILE A 86 9.61 -1.99 12.62
C ILE A 86 10.88 -2.04 13.45
N LYS A 87 10.76 -2.00 14.78
CA LYS A 87 11.89 -2.01 15.72
C LYS A 87 12.82 -3.21 15.55
N THR A 88 12.30 -4.38 15.19
CA THR A 88 13.12 -5.59 15.04
C THR A 88 13.76 -5.74 13.66
N HIS A 89 13.38 -4.91 12.68
CA HIS A 89 13.88 -4.94 11.30
C HIS A 89 14.47 -3.59 10.88
N GLN A 90 15.20 -2.93 11.79
CA GLN A 90 15.76 -1.60 11.56
C GLN A 90 16.58 -1.53 10.26
N ASP A 91 17.53 -2.44 10.06
CA ASP A 91 18.45 -2.40 8.92
C ASP A 91 17.72 -2.46 7.56
N GLU A 92 16.54 -3.08 7.54
CA GLU A 92 15.72 -3.23 6.33
C GLU A 92 14.78 -2.04 6.11
N LEU A 93 14.30 -1.41 7.19
CA LEU A 93 13.23 -0.41 7.13
C LEU A 93 13.72 1.03 7.28
N GLU A 94 14.83 1.26 7.97
CA GLU A 94 15.44 2.59 8.16
C GLU A 94 15.72 3.32 6.83
N PRO A 95 16.18 2.64 5.74
CA PRO A 95 16.38 3.30 4.44
C PRO A 95 15.10 3.86 3.78
N PHE A 96 13.92 3.45 4.24
CA PHE A 96 12.63 3.92 3.72
C PHE A 96 12.00 5.01 4.59
N MET A 97 12.63 5.36 5.71
CA MET A 97 12.20 6.45 6.56
C MET A 97 12.65 7.80 6.00
N GLU A 98 11.99 8.88 6.45
CA GLU A 98 12.41 10.25 6.13
C GLU A 98 13.79 10.55 6.73
N ASP A 99 14.71 11.08 5.91
CA ASP A 99 16.13 11.33 6.26
C ASP A 99 16.36 12.24 7.49
N GLU A 100 15.33 12.95 7.93
CA GLU A 100 15.40 13.97 8.99
C GLU A 100 15.12 13.40 10.39
N GLU A 101 14.58 12.19 10.50
CA GLU A 101 14.20 11.57 11.78
C GLU A 101 15.06 10.33 12.10
N LYS A 102 15.56 10.25 13.33
CA LYS A 102 16.27 9.07 13.81
C LYS A 102 15.31 7.90 14.01
N PHE A 103 15.73 6.69 13.64
CA PHE A 103 14.96 5.45 13.81
C PHE A 103 14.29 5.29 15.18
N ASP A 104 15.05 5.43 16.27
CA ASP A 104 14.51 5.33 17.63
C ASP A 104 13.43 6.37 17.95
N HIS A 105 13.53 7.57 17.38
CA HIS A 105 12.56 8.64 17.58
C HIS A 105 11.28 8.34 16.81
N TYR A 106 11.40 7.91 15.56
CA TYR A 106 10.29 7.43 14.75
C TYR A 106 9.52 6.31 15.46
N CYS A 107 10.23 5.28 15.92
CA CYS A 107 9.63 4.13 16.61
C CYS A 107 8.91 4.49 17.92
N LYS A 108 9.37 5.54 18.62
CA LYS A 108 8.68 6.04 19.82
C LYS A 108 7.44 6.84 19.44
N ARG A 109 7.59 7.79 18.51
CA ARG A 109 6.49 8.62 18.01
C ARG A 109 5.38 7.78 17.38
N MET A 110 5.71 6.82 16.51
CA MET A 110 4.71 5.97 15.84
C MET A 110 3.96 5.05 16.81
N ALA A 111 4.53 4.77 17.98
CA ALA A 111 3.84 4.02 19.04
C ALA A 111 2.79 4.87 19.78
N ASP A 112 2.88 6.19 19.72
CA ASP A 112 1.97 7.08 20.43
C ASP A 112 0.58 7.09 19.76
N ASP A 113 -0.46 7.23 20.59
CA ASP A 113 -1.85 7.33 20.14
C ASP A 113 -2.08 8.58 19.28
N GLY A 114 -2.90 8.43 18.23
CA GLY A 114 -3.26 9.53 17.33
C GLY A 114 -2.14 9.98 16.38
N VAL A 115 -1.01 9.28 16.31
CA VAL A 115 0.03 9.55 15.31
C VAL A 115 -0.33 8.88 13.98
N TRP A 116 -0.35 9.66 12.91
CA TRP A 116 -0.76 9.19 11.59
C TRP A 116 0.29 8.20 11.06
N GLY A 117 -0.18 7.06 10.58
CA GLY A 117 0.64 6.11 9.83
C GLY A 117 0.54 6.37 8.33
N GLY A 118 1.39 5.71 7.54
CA GLY A 118 1.34 5.82 6.09
C GLY A 118 1.90 4.59 5.37
N ASN A 119 2.61 4.83 4.27
CA ASN A 119 3.08 3.78 3.37
C ASN A 119 4.03 2.78 4.06
N LEU A 120 4.88 3.23 4.98
CA LEU A 120 5.78 2.33 5.72
C LEU A 120 4.98 1.39 6.64
N GLU A 121 4.00 1.90 7.36
CA GLU A 121 3.12 1.08 8.21
C GLU A 121 2.29 0.10 7.38
N LEU A 122 1.79 0.51 6.21
CA LEU A 122 1.08 -0.36 5.27
C LEU A 122 1.99 -1.47 4.73
N PHE A 123 3.21 -1.12 4.32
CA PHE A 123 4.20 -2.10 3.88
C PHE A 123 4.49 -3.12 4.98
N VAL A 124 4.75 -2.66 6.20
CA VAL A 124 5.01 -3.53 7.34
C VAL A 124 3.79 -4.35 7.69
N ALA A 125 2.58 -3.79 7.62
CA ALA A 125 1.34 -4.53 7.84
C ALA A 125 1.20 -5.71 6.87
N ALA A 126 1.48 -5.49 5.58
CA ALA A 126 1.46 -6.56 4.58
C ALA A 126 2.39 -7.72 4.97
N GLN A 127 3.59 -7.40 5.48
CA GLN A 127 4.55 -8.41 5.94
C GLN A 127 4.10 -9.10 7.24
N VAL A 128 3.62 -8.35 8.23
CA VAL A 128 3.26 -8.84 9.57
C VAL A 128 2.09 -9.84 9.53
N TRP A 129 1.10 -9.57 8.67
CA TRP A 129 -0.09 -10.39 8.56
C TRP A 129 -0.10 -11.30 7.35
N GLN A 130 0.90 -11.22 6.46
CA GLN A 130 0.95 -11.99 5.20
C GLN A 130 -0.34 -11.81 4.39
N HIS A 131 -0.68 -10.54 4.15
CA HIS A 131 -1.79 -10.14 3.31
C HIS A 131 -1.30 -9.09 2.32
N HIS A 132 -1.74 -9.18 1.06
CA HIS A 132 -1.61 -8.03 0.17
C HIS A 132 -2.45 -6.87 0.69
N ILE A 133 -2.08 -5.63 0.36
CA ILE A 133 -2.91 -4.47 0.68
C ILE A 133 -3.13 -3.65 -0.59
N VAL A 134 -4.40 -3.48 -0.95
CA VAL A 134 -4.83 -2.63 -2.06
C VAL A 134 -5.36 -1.32 -1.50
N VAL A 135 -4.69 -0.22 -1.86
CA VAL A 135 -5.09 1.14 -1.53
C VAL A 135 -5.83 1.74 -2.71
N HIS A 136 -7.15 1.90 -2.57
CA HIS A 136 -8.02 2.52 -3.57
C HIS A 136 -8.04 4.04 -3.42
N GLN A 137 -7.95 4.74 -4.54
CA GLN A 137 -8.02 6.19 -4.62
C GLN A 137 -9.34 6.64 -5.27
N VAL A 138 -9.65 7.92 -5.10
CA VAL A 138 -10.92 8.53 -5.49
C VAL A 138 -11.10 8.74 -7.00
N ASP A 139 -10.01 8.63 -7.75
CA ASP A 139 -9.98 8.72 -9.20
C ASP A 139 -10.20 7.35 -9.88
N GLY A 140 -10.35 6.27 -9.09
CA GLY A 140 -10.47 4.91 -9.61
C GLY A 140 -9.17 4.12 -9.56
N ASN A 141 -8.05 4.79 -9.32
CA ASN A 141 -6.75 4.14 -9.31
C ASN A 141 -6.59 3.33 -8.03
N CYS A 142 -5.82 2.26 -8.12
CA CYS A 142 -5.43 1.47 -6.96
C CYS A 142 -3.92 1.25 -6.94
N THR A 143 -3.37 1.05 -5.75
CA THR A 143 -1.97 0.67 -5.55
C THR A 143 -1.94 -0.58 -4.70
N THR A 144 -1.25 -1.62 -5.19
CA THR A 144 -1.10 -2.88 -4.47
C THR A 144 0.27 -2.98 -3.81
N ILE A 145 0.26 -3.29 -2.52
CA ILE A 145 1.43 -3.62 -1.70
C ILE A 145 1.47 -5.14 -1.57
N ASP A 146 2.55 -5.74 -2.06
CA ASP A 146 2.72 -7.19 -2.11
C ASP A 146 3.37 -7.71 -0.81
N CYS A 147 2.85 -8.82 -0.27
CA CYS A 147 3.39 -9.45 0.93
C CYS A 147 4.42 -10.56 0.66
N GLY A 148 4.64 -10.92 -0.60
CA GLY A 148 5.57 -11.96 -1.06
C GLY A 148 4.93 -13.33 -1.31
N ASP A 149 3.68 -13.54 -0.90
CA ASP A 149 2.94 -14.79 -1.12
C ASP A 149 1.77 -14.57 -2.09
N ALA A 150 1.88 -15.17 -3.28
CA ALA A 150 0.88 -15.04 -4.34
C ALA A 150 -0.49 -15.66 -4.01
N GLN A 151 -0.61 -16.42 -2.92
CA GLN A 151 -1.88 -17.00 -2.46
C GLN A 151 -2.42 -16.31 -1.21
N ALA A 152 -1.74 -15.26 -0.72
CA ALA A 152 -2.20 -14.50 0.42
C ALA A 152 -3.53 -13.80 0.16
N GLU A 153 -4.31 -13.67 1.24
CA GLU A 153 -5.51 -12.86 1.25
C GLU A 153 -5.17 -11.36 1.08
N THR A 154 -6.17 -10.54 0.77
CA THR A 154 -5.96 -9.12 0.42
C THR A 154 -6.83 -8.23 1.29
N PHE A 155 -6.18 -7.25 1.93
CA PHE A 155 -6.88 -6.14 2.57
C PHE A 155 -7.16 -5.03 1.56
N HIS A 156 -8.33 -4.42 1.67
CA HIS A 156 -8.73 -3.31 0.85
C HIS A 156 -9.01 -2.08 1.73
N VAL A 157 -8.31 -0.98 1.43
CA VAL A 157 -8.49 0.30 2.11
C VAL A 157 -8.69 1.41 1.08
N CYS A 158 -9.41 2.46 1.44
CA CYS A 158 -9.56 3.65 0.61
C CYS A 158 -8.73 4.78 1.21
N TYR A 159 -7.99 5.52 0.39
CA TYR A 159 -7.27 6.71 0.79
C TYR A 159 -7.79 7.94 0.06
N TYR A 160 -8.13 8.99 0.81
CA TYR A 160 -8.65 10.24 0.25
C TYR A 160 -8.42 11.45 1.17
N ASN A 161 -8.61 12.65 0.60
CA ASN A 161 -8.39 13.96 1.25
C ASN A 161 -6.94 14.19 1.73
N ASP A 162 -5.98 13.46 1.17
CA ASP A 162 -4.56 13.47 1.55
C ASP A 162 -4.28 13.16 3.04
N GLU A 163 -5.28 12.68 3.79
CA GLU A 163 -5.18 12.58 5.26
C GLU A 163 -6.00 11.44 5.87
N HIS A 164 -6.85 10.71 5.12
CA HIS A 164 -7.80 9.76 5.71
C HIS A 164 -7.85 8.40 5.02
N TYR A 165 -7.92 7.36 5.86
CA TYR A 165 -8.12 5.98 5.44
C TYR A 165 -9.48 5.45 5.92
N ASP A 166 -10.23 4.87 4.98
CA ASP A 166 -11.40 4.05 5.25
C ASP A 166 -11.13 2.58 4.92
N SER A 167 -11.95 1.67 5.46
CA SER A 167 -11.91 0.25 5.11
C SER A 167 -12.84 -0.03 3.92
N ILE A 168 -12.50 -1.03 3.11
CA ILE A 168 -13.34 -1.50 1.99
C ILE A 168 -13.64 -2.98 2.20
N ARG A 169 -14.91 -3.35 2.09
CA ARG A 169 -15.37 -4.73 2.14
C ARG A 169 -16.16 -5.11 0.91
N SER A 170 -16.41 -6.42 0.74
CA SER A 170 -17.33 -6.90 -0.29
C SER A 170 -18.71 -6.28 -0.11
N ILE A 171 -19.41 -5.94 -1.20
CA ILE A 171 -20.80 -5.46 -1.15
C ILE A 171 -21.76 -6.50 -0.56
N ASP A 172 -21.38 -7.78 -0.60
CA ASP A 172 -22.14 -8.89 -0.02
C ASP A 172 -21.83 -9.11 1.47
N ASP A 173 -20.90 -8.34 2.06
CA ASP A 173 -20.55 -8.41 3.48
C ASP A 173 -21.66 -7.78 4.35
N ASP A 174 -22.06 -8.47 5.42
CA ASP A 174 -23.10 -7.99 6.33
C ASP A 174 -22.60 -7.00 7.40
N LEU A 175 -21.28 -6.76 7.46
CA LEU A 175 -20.59 -5.88 8.41
C LEU A 175 -20.71 -6.30 9.88
N THR A 176 -21.18 -7.51 10.20
CA THR A 176 -21.41 -7.97 11.58
C THR A 176 -20.30 -8.86 12.15
N GLY A 177 -19.25 -9.11 11.36
CA GLY A 177 -18.12 -9.93 11.77
C GLY A 177 -16.88 -9.70 10.92
N ALA A 178 -16.03 -10.74 10.88
CA ALA A 178 -14.80 -10.72 10.09
C ALA A 178 -15.11 -10.49 8.61
N PRO A 179 -14.33 -9.64 7.90
CA PRO A 179 -14.61 -9.31 6.51
C PRO A 179 -14.60 -10.52 5.58
N THR A 180 -15.56 -10.53 4.65
CA THR A 180 -15.59 -11.47 3.54
C THR A 180 -14.45 -11.18 2.57
N GLN A 181 -13.72 -12.22 2.21
CA GLN A 181 -12.54 -12.11 1.34
C GLN A 181 -12.91 -11.66 -0.07
N ILE A 182 -12.35 -10.53 -0.49
CA ILE A 182 -12.39 -10.08 -1.88
C ILE A 182 -11.24 -10.77 -2.62
N ARG A 183 -11.56 -11.55 -3.66
CA ARG A 183 -10.54 -12.17 -4.49
C ARG A 183 -9.90 -11.12 -5.40
N HIS A 184 -8.62 -10.87 -5.20
CA HIS A 184 -7.82 -10.06 -6.10
C HIS A 184 -7.01 -10.98 -7.03
N ASP A 185 -7.25 -10.91 -8.34
CA ASP A 185 -6.48 -11.69 -9.33
C ASP A 185 -5.08 -11.08 -9.48
N THR A 186 -4.15 -11.45 -8.60
CA THR A 186 -2.72 -11.05 -8.69
C THR A 186 -1.97 -11.79 -9.83
N ALA A 187 -2.70 -12.45 -10.74
CA ALA A 187 -2.17 -13.21 -11.86
C ALA A 187 -1.58 -12.28 -12.94
N GLY A 188 -0.45 -11.64 -12.67
CA GLY A 188 0.31 -10.97 -13.73
C GLY A 188 1.34 -9.90 -13.36
N SER A 189 1.50 -9.48 -12.10
CA SER A 189 2.43 -8.38 -11.83
C SER A 189 3.23 -8.51 -10.53
N GLY A 190 4.49 -8.89 -10.69
CA GLY A 190 5.50 -8.48 -9.72
C GLY A 190 5.80 -7.00 -9.93
N LYS A 191 5.71 -6.23 -8.83
CA LYS A 191 5.91 -4.77 -8.66
C LYS A 191 4.61 -3.96 -8.67
N ILE A 192 4.54 -3.05 -7.71
CA ILE A 192 3.55 -1.97 -7.54
C ILE A 192 2.87 -1.64 -8.87
N CYS A 193 1.62 -2.09 -9.03
CA CYS A 193 0.76 -1.68 -10.13
C CYS A 193 -0.03 -0.47 -9.70
N VAL A 194 0.05 0.57 -10.52
CA VAL A 194 -1.00 1.59 -10.58
C VAL A 194 -1.91 1.14 -11.72
N GLU A 195 -3.13 0.71 -11.40
CA GLU A 195 -4.14 0.48 -12.43
C GLU A 195 -4.82 1.82 -12.73
N ASP A 196 -4.53 2.40 -13.90
CA ASP A 196 -5.14 3.65 -14.34
C ASP A 196 -6.58 3.42 -14.83
N ASN A 197 -7.55 4.16 -14.28
CA ASN A 197 -8.95 4.13 -14.72
C ASN A 197 -9.17 4.97 -16.00
N ALA A 198 -8.79 4.45 -17.17
CA ALA A 198 -9.18 5.04 -18.45
C ALA A 198 -10.56 4.50 -18.89
N SER A 199 -11.63 5.17 -18.49
CA SER A 199 -12.99 4.84 -18.93
C SER A 199 -13.18 5.15 -20.43
N ASN A 200 -13.50 4.09 -21.15
CA ASN A 200 -13.83 3.98 -22.56
C ASN A 200 -15.03 4.85 -22.99
N THR A 201 -14.86 5.70 -24.02
CA THR A 201 -15.96 6.17 -24.88
C THR A 201 -15.62 5.90 -26.33
N THR A 202 -16.47 5.10 -26.95
CA THR A 202 -16.42 4.52 -28.30
C THR A 202 -16.56 5.55 -29.42
N SER A 203 -15.79 5.40 -30.50
CA SER A 203 -16.39 5.25 -31.82
C SER A 203 -15.48 4.46 -32.77
N ALA A 204 -16.15 3.62 -33.54
CA ALA A 204 -15.66 2.61 -34.46
C ALA A 204 -14.58 3.10 -35.44
N LYS A 205 -13.58 2.23 -35.66
CA LYS A 205 -13.35 1.62 -36.98
C LYS A 205 -12.53 0.33 -36.85
N ASP A 206 -13.19 -0.74 -37.28
CA ASP A 206 -12.68 -1.82 -38.12
C ASP A 206 -11.73 -2.87 -37.51
N THR A 207 -12.39 -3.89 -36.96
CA THR A 207 -12.30 -5.30 -37.35
C THR A 207 -10.91 -5.94 -37.47
N ALA A 208 -10.56 -6.75 -36.45
CA ALA A 208 -10.08 -8.13 -36.60
C ALA A 208 -9.88 -8.74 -35.20
N ASN A 209 -10.82 -9.57 -34.75
CA ASN A 209 -10.71 -11.03 -34.76
C ASN A 209 -10.33 -11.54 -33.35
N ARG A 210 -11.34 -11.70 -32.48
CA ARG A 210 -11.92 -12.97 -32.00
C ARG A 210 -11.01 -13.77 -31.07
N ASP A 211 -11.58 -14.02 -29.88
CA ASP A 211 -11.57 -15.26 -29.11
C ASP A 211 -10.21 -15.95 -28.90
N ILE A 212 -9.76 -16.11 -27.65
CA ILE A 212 -9.25 -17.40 -27.14
C ILE A 212 -9.17 -17.36 -25.61
N GLU A 213 -9.89 -18.31 -25.03
CA GLU A 213 -9.87 -18.78 -23.65
C GLU A 213 -8.49 -19.28 -23.19
N ARG A 214 -8.35 -19.31 -21.85
CA ARG A 214 -7.52 -20.21 -21.02
C ARG A 214 -6.76 -21.33 -21.74
N VAL A 215 -5.47 -21.48 -21.45
CA VAL A 215 -4.81 -22.80 -21.48
C VAL A 215 -3.60 -22.84 -20.50
N PRO A 216 -3.19 -24.03 -20.03
CA PRO A 216 -2.79 -24.32 -18.66
C PRO A 216 -1.26 -24.47 -18.54
N HIS A 217 -0.71 -24.45 -17.33
CA HIS A 217 0.73 -24.70 -17.17
C HIS A 217 1.06 -26.17 -17.41
N THR A 218 1.89 -26.40 -18.44
CA THR A 218 2.46 -27.68 -18.83
C THR A 218 3.58 -28.09 -17.86
N PRO A 219 3.67 -29.34 -17.37
CA PRO A 219 4.76 -29.77 -16.50
C PRO A 219 6.14 -29.68 -17.17
N GLU A 220 7.18 -29.40 -16.38
CA GLU A 220 8.54 -29.05 -16.82
C GLU A 220 9.20 -30.08 -17.76
N LEU A 221 8.88 -31.38 -17.61
CA LEU A 221 9.35 -32.42 -18.52
C LEU A 221 8.85 -32.25 -19.96
N GLN A 222 7.68 -31.63 -20.17
CA GLN A 222 7.18 -31.32 -21.51
C GLN A 222 7.83 -30.05 -22.10
N LEU A 223 8.29 -29.11 -21.27
CA LEU A 223 9.05 -27.93 -21.75
C LEU A 223 10.41 -28.33 -22.32
N VAL A 224 11.11 -29.27 -21.67
CA VAL A 224 12.39 -29.82 -22.15
C VAL A 224 12.21 -30.55 -23.49
N GLN A 225 11.11 -31.27 -23.68
CA GLN A 225 10.78 -31.90 -24.97
C GLN A 225 10.34 -30.89 -26.04
N LEU A 226 9.67 -29.80 -25.66
CA LEU A 226 9.28 -28.72 -26.57
C LEU A 226 10.51 -27.98 -27.12
N TRP A 227 11.52 -27.75 -26.27
CA TRP A 227 12.78 -27.11 -26.67
C TRP A 227 13.59 -27.97 -27.64
N ALA A 228 13.56 -29.30 -27.50
CA ALA A 228 14.17 -30.21 -28.47
C ALA A 228 13.46 -30.19 -29.85
N LYS A 229 12.14 -29.99 -29.88
CA LYS A 229 11.35 -29.94 -31.13
C LYS A 229 11.48 -28.63 -31.91
N LEU A 230 11.72 -27.50 -31.24
CA LEU A 230 11.71 -26.17 -31.88
C LEU A 230 13.01 -25.79 -32.60
N ASN A 231 14.01 -26.69 -32.61
CA ASN A 231 15.29 -26.54 -33.31
C ASN A 231 15.97 -25.17 -33.10
N CYS A 232 15.75 -24.55 -31.92
CA CYS A 232 16.34 -23.29 -31.57
C CYS A 232 17.76 -23.54 -31.04
N ASP A 233 18.76 -23.15 -31.82
CA ASP A 233 20.17 -23.22 -31.44
C ASP A 233 20.39 -22.47 -30.11
N GLU A 234 20.65 -23.23 -29.05
CA GLU A 234 20.92 -22.72 -27.71
C GLU A 234 22.05 -21.68 -27.72
N ASN A 235 23.03 -21.83 -28.63
CA ASN A 235 24.12 -20.88 -28.80
C ASN A 235 23.66 -19.56 -29.42
N ARG A 236 22.57 -19.55 -30.19
CA ARG A 236 21.98 -18.31 -30.74
C ARG A 236 21.25 -17.51 -29.66
N VAL A 237 20.59 -18.17 -28.72
CA VAL A 237 19.96 -17.53 -27.55
C VAL A 237 21.02 -16.99 -26.59
N ARG A 238 22.05 -17.79 -26.28
CA ARG A 238 23.18 -17.37 -25.44
C ARG A 238 23.98 -16.21 -26.07
N ARG A 239 24.19 -16.21 -27.40
CA ARG A 239 24.81 -15.08 -28.13
C ARG A 239 23.98 -13.80 -28.07
N LYS A 240 22.64 -13.88 -28.08
CA LYS A 240 21.76 -12.71 -27.89
C LYS A 240 21.81 -12.16 -26.46
N LEU A 241 21.91 -13.02 -25.44
CA LEU A 241 22.14 -12.60 -24.05
C LEU A 241 23.52 -11.93 -23.87
N ALA A 242 24.59 -12.51 -24.42
CA ALA A 242 25.95 -11.95 -24.32
C ALA A 242 26.09 -10.58 -25.02
N LYS A 243 25.44 -10.38 -26.19
CA LYS A 243 25.40 -9.09 -26.88
C LYS A 243 24.64 -8.00 -26.09
N ARG A 244 23.71 -8.39 -25.21
CA ARG A 244 22.99 -7.46 -24.31
C ARG A 244 23.85 -7.01 -23.13
N ILE A 245 24.71 -7.88 -22.61
CA ILE A 245 25.66 -7.61 -21.51
C ILE A 245 26.81 -6.68 -21.97
N VAL A 246 27.34 -6.88 -23.18
CA VAL A 246 28.40 -6.00 -23.73
C VAL A 246 27.86 -4.59 -24.03
N LYS A 247 26.57 -4.44 -24.34
CA LYS A 247 25.94 -3.14 -24.60
C LYS A 247 25.74 -2.33 -23.31
N THR A 248 25.71 -2.98 -22.15
CA THR A 248 25.58 -2.34 -20.83
C THR A 248 26.94 -1.88 -20.28
N ASN A 249 28.04 -2.59 -20.57
CA ASN A 249 29.40 -2.19 -20.14
C ASN A 249 30.08 -1.14 -21.02
N LYS A 250 29.48 -0.72 -22.15
CA LYS A 250 29.96 0.40 -22.99
C LYS A 250 29.25 1.74 -22.73
N ARG A 251 28.41 1.81 -21.69
CA ARG A 251 27.71 3.03 -21.24
C ARG A 251 28.09 3.45 -19.81
N LYS A 252 29.29 3.06 -19.36
CA LYS A 252 30.03 3.70 -18.28
C LYS A 252 31.30 4.29 -18.86
#